data_AF-A0A4U3A366-F1
#
_entry.id   AF-A0A4U3A366-F1
#
_cell.length_a   1.000
_cell.length_b   1.000
_cell.length_c   1.000
_cell.angle_alpha   90.00
_cell.angle_beta   90.00
_cell.angle_gamma   90.00
#
_symmetry.space_group_name_H-M   'P 1'
#
loop_
_entity.id
_entity.type
_entity.pdbx_description
1 polymer ?
#
loop_
_entity_poly.entity_id
_entity_poly.type
_entity_poly.pdbx_seq_one_letter_code
_entity_poly.pdbx_strand_id
1 'polypeptide(L)' 'AFYLNAINEKKVNAIQNMVIEHPESPVNKGNIICKLIEHGHIALTKQSFTETRHGKKTKKEITEKQYHQILKNEFNIF' A
#
# COMPACT_ATOMS: atom_id res chain seq x y z
N ALA A 1 10.69 -14.22 7.25
CA ALA A 1 10.54 -15.49 7.98
C ALA A 1 9.17 -15.52 8.63
N PHE A 2 8.60 -16.71 8.88
CA PHE A 2 7.32 -16.88 9.56
C PHE A 2 7.36 -18.13 10.45
N TYR A 3 6.42 -18.22 11.39
CA TYR A 3 6.25 -19.38 12.27
C TYR A 3 5.03 -20.20 11.83
N LEU A 4 5.02 -21.50 12.15
CA LEU A 4 3.88 -22.40 11.90
C LEU A 4 2.84 -22.39 13.03
N ASN A 5 3.11 -21.66 14.12
CA ASN A 5 2.20 -21.55 15.25
C ASN A 5 0.92 -20.83 14.83
N ALA A 6 -0.24 -21.42 15.17
CA ALA A 6 -1.52 -20.76 15.00
C ALA A 6 -1.58 -19.46 15.81
N ILE A 7 -2.14 -18.41 15.24
CA ILE A 7 -2.41 -17.14 15.90
C ILE A 7 -3.91 -16.88 15.92
N ASN A 8 -4.38 -16.19 16.95
CA ASN A 8 -5.78 -15.79 17.10
C ASN A 8 -5.95 -14.28 16.88
N GLU A 9 -7.21 -13.83 16.90
CA GLU A 9 -7.59 -12.43 16.72
C GLU A 9 -6.89 -11.49 17.71
N LYS A 10 -6.72 -11.91 18.99
CA LYS A 10 -5.98 -11.13 19.99
C LYS A 10 -4.55 -10.86 19.54
N LYS A 11 -3.87 -11.86 18.98
CA LYS A 11 -2.51 -11.69 18.45
C LYS A 11 -2.50 -10.82 17.20
N VAL A 12 -3.48 -10.97 16.30
CA VAL A 12 -3.62 -10.14 15.09
C VAL A 12 -3.84 -8.67 15.46
N ASN A 13 -4.74 -8.38 16.41
CA ASN A 13 -4.99 -7.00 16.88
C ASN A 13 -3.75 -6.39 17.53
N ALA A 14 -2.98 -7.17 18.31
CA ALA A 14 -1.71 -6.69 18.86
C ALA A 14 -0.69 -6.33 17.76
N ILE A 15 -0.65 -7.10 16.67
CA ILE A 15 0.20 -6.78 15.51
C ILE A 15 -0.31 -5.52 14.82
N GLN A 16 -1.62 -5.37 14.63
CA GLN A 16 -2.22 -4.17 14.04
C GLN A 16 -1.87 -2.91 14.86
N ASN A 17 -2.00 -2.96 16.19
CA ASN A 17 -1.64 -1.84 17.05
C ASN A 17 -0.16 -1.49 16.92
N MET A 18 0.73 -2.49 16.92
CA MET A 18 2.16 -2.26 16.68
C MET A 18 2.42 -1.61 15.31
N VAL A 19 1.72 -2.07 14.27
CA VAL A 19 1.83 -1.51 12.91
C VAL A 19 1.33 -0.06 12.85
N ILE A 20 0.32 0.31 13.64
CA ILE A 20 -0.22 1.68 13.70
C ILE A 20 0.70 2.59 14.54
N GLU A 21 1.17 2.13 15.69
CA GLU A 21 1.77 2.98 16.72
C GLU A 21 3.30 2.99 16.72
N HIS A 22 3.96 1.90 16.31
CA HIS A 22 5.41 1.78 16.48
C HIS A 22 6.16 2.86 15.68
N PRO A 23 7.13 3.58 16.28
CA PRO A 23 7.85 4.65 15.59
C PRO A 23 8.59 4.20 14.33
N GLU A 24 9.02 2.94 14.27
CA GLU A 24 9.70 2.38 13.08
C GLU A 24 8.75 1.70 12.09
N SER A 25 7.43 1.69 12.35
CA SER A 25 6.49 1.11 11.40
C SER A 25 6.56 1.86 10.06
N PRO A 26 6.77 1.17 8.93
CA PRO A 26 6.88 1.83 7.64
C PRO A 26 5.53 2.33 7.10
N VAL A 27 4.41 1.78 7.60
CA VAL A 27 3.06 2.04 7.07
C VAL A 27 2.28 3.07 7.90
N ASN A 28 2.87 3.65 8.95
CA ASN A 28 2.31 4.79 9.67
C ASN A 28 2.94 6.14 9.29
N LYS A 29 3.83 6.18 8.29
CA LYS A 29 4.53 7.40 7.83
C LYS A 29 3.82 8.14 6.71
N GLY A 30 2.85 7.50 6.07
CA GLY A 30 2.08 8.08 4.98
C GLY A 30 1.27 7.03 4.24
N ASN A 31 0.43 7.50 3.34
CA ASN A 31 -0.46 6.63 2.58
C ASN A 31 0.33 5.83 1.55
N ILE A 32 0.13 4.52 1.56
CA ILE A 32 0.60 3.60 0.52
C ILE A 32 -0.54 2.65 0.15
N ILE A 33 -0.81 2.55 -1.14
CA ILE A 33 -1.83 1.66 -1.69
C ILE A 33 -1.20 0.88 -2.83
N CYS A 34 -1.32 -0.45 -2.80
CA CYS A 34 -0.78 -1.32 -3.83
C CYS A 34 -1.86 -2.29 -4.31
N LYS A 35 -1.89 -2.57 -5.60
CA LYS A 35 -2.85 -3.52 -6.21
C LYS A 35 -2.17 -4.28 -7.34
N LEU A 36 -2.42 -5.59 -7.41
CA LEU A 36 -2.07 -6.37 -8.60
C LEU A 36 -2.95 -5.96 -9.78
N ILE A 37 -2.36 -5.96 -10.96
CA ILE A 37 -3.03 -5.71 -12.25
C ILE A 37 -2.61 -6.80 -13.22
N GLU A 38 -3.25 -6.83 -14.38
CA GLU A 38 -2.82 -7.73 -15.45
C GLU A 38 -1.33 -7.52 -15.78
N HIS A 39 -0.55 -8.59 -15.66
CA HIS A 39 0.89 -8.61 -15.90
C HIS A 39 1.73 -7.63 -15.07
N GLY A 40 1.27 -7.25 -13.87
CA GLY A 40 1.97 -6.24 -13.09
C GLY A 40 1.38 -5.89 -11.73
N HIS A 41 1.81 -4.74 -11.22
CA HIS A 41 1.21 -4.09 -10.05
C HIS A 41 1.31 -2.56 -10.18
N ILE A 42 0.38 -1.88 -9.53
CA ILE A 42 0.41 -0.43 -9.34
C ILE A 42 0.57 -0.10 -7.86
N ALA A 43 1.26 1.00 -7.58
CA ALA A 43 1.44 1.54 -6.25
C ALA A 43 1.20 3.05 -6.25
N LEU A 44 0.50 3.54 -5.23
CA LEU A 44 0.13 4.93 -5.06
C LEU A 44 0.58 5.42 -3.69
N THR A 45 1.30 6.55 -3.67
CA THR A 45 1.55 7.37 -2.48
C THR A 45 0.98 8.76 -2.71
N LYS A 46 0.96 9.61 -1.68
CA LYS A 46 0.52 11.02 -1.86
C LYS A 46 1.32 11.79 -2.92
N GLN A 47 2.57 11.42 -3.16
CA GLN A 47 3.49 12.14 -4.05
C GLN A 47 3.66 11.49 -5.42
N SER A 48 3.37 10.19 -5.56
CA SER A 48 3.65 9.50 -6.81
C SER A 48 2.75 8.32 -7.10
N PHE A 49 2.55 8.08 -8.40
CA PHE A 49 1.95 6.88 -8.94
C PHE A 49 3.03 6.06 -9.65
N THR A 50 3.15 4.79 -9.29
CA THR A 50 4.13 3.84 -9.82
C THR A 50 3.41 2.69 -10.48
N GLU A 51 3.75 2.38 -11.72
CA GLU A 51 3.26 1.20 -12.44
C GLU A 51 4.43 0.30 -12.80
N THR A 52 4.33 -0.98 -12.46
CA THR A 52 5.24 -2.03 -12.92
C THR A 52 4.45 -3.00 -13.78
N ARG A 53 4.79 -3.12 -15.07
CA ARG A 53 4.14 -4.03 -16.01
C ARG A 53 5.15 -4.70 -16.92
N HIS A 54 5.04 -6.01 -17.12
CA HIS A 54 5.98 -6.81 -17.91
C HIS A 54 7.46 -6.55 -17.52
N GLY A 55 7.73 -6.43 -16.21
CA GLY A 55 9.06 -6.15 -15.68
C GLY A 55 9.57 -4.71 -15.86
N LYS A 56 8.83 -3.83 -16.54
CA LYS A 56 9.18 -2.41 -16.70
C LYS A 56 8.47 -1.56 -15.66
N LYS A 57 9.22 -0.69 -14.98
CA LYS A 57 8.71 0.21 -13.93
C LYS A 57 8.69 1.65 -14.43
N THR A 58 7.57 2.34 -14.23
CA THR A 58 7.44 3.78 -14.43
C THR A 58 6.97 4.44 -13.14
N LYS A 59 7.45 5.65 -12.86
CA LYS A 59 7.05 6.45 -11.70
C LYS A 59 6.73 7.86 -12.16
N LYS A 60 5.58 8.38 -11.75
CA LYS A 60 5.12 9.74 -12.06
C LYS A 60 4.83 10.46 -10.76
N GLU A 61 5.34 11.67 -10.61
CA GLU A 61 4.89 12.58 -9.55
C GLU A 61 3.45 13.00 -9.81
N ILE A 62 2.69 13.20 -8.75
CA ILE A 62 1.27 13.55 -8.82
C ILE A 62 0.92 14.66 -7.84
N THR A 63 -0.11 15.40 -8.22
CA THR A 63 -0.80 16.35 -7.35
C THR A 63 -1.82 15.64 -6.46
N GLU A 64 -2.29 16.32 -5.41
CA GLU A 64 -3.36 15.83 -4.55
C GLU A 64 -4.66 15.55 -5.31
N LYS A 65 -5.04 16.41 -6.27
CA LYS A 65 -6.19 16.18 -7.14
C LYS A 65 -6.05 14.88 -7.93
N GLN A 66 -4.86 14.61 -8.47
CA GLN A 66 -4.58 13.36 -9.18
C GLN A 66 -4.59 12.16 -8.24
N TYR A 67 -4.09 12.30 -7.00
CA TYR A 67 -4.13 11.23 -6.00
C TYR A 67 -5.56 10.71 -5.79
N HIS A 68 -6.53 11.60 -5.54
CA HIS A 68 -7.92 11.19 -5.35
C HIS A 68 -8.55 10.59 -6.61
N GLN A 69 -8.22 11.13 -7.79
CA GLN A 69 -8.70 10.59 -9.05
C GLN A 69 -8.18 9.15 -9.31
N ILE A 70 -6.90 8.91 -9.03
CA ILE A 70 -6.27 7.59 -9.19
C ILE A 70 -6.80 6.62 -8.14
N LEU A 71 -6.95 7.06 -6.89
CA LEU A 71 -7.51 6.23 -5.81
C LEU A 71 -8.90 5.70 -6.19
N LYS A 72 -9.74 6.56 -6.76
CA LYS A 72 -11.05 6.17 -7.27
C LYS A 72 -10.96 5.25 -8.50
N ASN A 73 -10.26 5.69 -9.55
CA ASN A 73 -10.31 5.02 -10.86
C ASN A 73 -9.53 3.71 -10.89
N GLU A 74 -8.36 3.67 -10.26
CA GLU A 74 -7.46 2.53 -10.32
C GLU A 74 -7.63 1.58 -9.13
N PHE A 75 -8.05 2.08 -7.96
CA PHE A 75 -8.18 1.26 -6.75
C PHE A 75 -9.61 1.04 -6.29
N ASN A 76 -10.60 1.73 -6.86
CA ASN A 76 -12.01 1.68 -6.42
C ASN A 76 -12.20 2.01 -4.93
N ILE A 77 -11.41 2.96 -4.42
CA ILE A 77 -11.49 3.46 -3.04
C ILE A 77 -11.99 4.92 -3.11
N PHE A 78 -13.03 5.23 -2.31
CA PHE A 78 -13.76 6.50 -2.31
C PHE A 78 -13.51 7.30 -1.03
#